data_AF-A0A9X8WI46-F1
#
_entry.id   AF-A0A9X8WI46-F1
#
_cell.length_a   1.000
_cell.length_b   1.000
_cell.length_c   1.000
_cell.angle_alpha   90.00
_cell.angle_beta   90.00
_cell.angle_gamma   90.00
#
_symmetry.space_group_name_H-M   'P 1'
#
loop_
_entity.id
_entity.type
_entity.pdbx_description
1 polymer ?
#
loop_
_entity_poly.entity_id
_entity_poly.type
_entity_poly.pdbx_seq_one_letter_code
_entity_poly.pdbx_strand_id
1 'polypeptide(L)'
;MSAVTLMRSAVSQTNEGRSQRQIGERWVRALSLVAVTVATWMLCTLMGGTWMFVARNMHPHEALVEVDPISLAYVFLALFASLLLVPSLLGLLTQAARANLGGREEHLAVLRLIGATAGEVRGMMILESLRQALVGLVLGSVLYVVTCPAWSLLTFQEKRVGTWEIFTWWVIPAAWIVVLVLAACSVWLALRRVAVTPLGVTKKIPPKGQSWVTLALSVVGAVLLYRYLSSLTIAPEADALEFVPVLVVAGGILTVNALIAVGIIQLLARLSYRVPGAANYVATRRVGRGARTTWKRVTALYFVAFIGSYGTWVSAIPSFEEDPVIKMITGDIPSGVVITVVFAAVLMVSSTLLTQVLSVVEQKQLTKSFYFIGAPAAFHTKVAVREVGMPMLVVALLGFGMGSLMGTVMVLVHVNVMDKLVLFGALVVVALIGCVLAVLGTGRLREKVLLGMGRAKD
;
A
#
# COMPACT_ATOMS: atom_id res chain seq x y z
N MET A 1 -36.29 17.53 9.78
CA MET A 1 -36.40 16.09 9.46
C MET A 1 -35.28 15.34 10.18
N SER A 2 -35.51 14.13 10.71
CA SER A 2 -34.37 13.34 11.22
C SER A 2 -33.45 12.92 10.07
N ALA A 3 -32.14 12.77 10.32
CA ALA A 3 -31.18 12.31 9.32
C ALA A 3 -31.58 10.94 8.70
N VAL A 4 -32.23 10.09 9.49
CA VAL A 4 -32.76 8.79 9.05
C VAL A 4 -33.96 8.95 8.11
N THR A 5 -34.87 9.89 8.41
CA THR A 5 -36.04 10.18 7.57
C THR A 5 -35.64 10.74 6.22
N LEU A 6 -34.64 11.63 6.20
CA LEU A 6 -34.09 12.23 4.99
C LEU A 6 -33.32 11.21 4.14
N MET A 7 -32.63 10.26 4.78
CA MET A 7 -32.02 9.13 4.09
C MET A 7 -33.05 8.22 3.43
N ARG A 8 -34.17 7.92 4.11
CA ARG A 8 -35.26 7.10 3.55
C ARG A 8 -35.98 7.79 2.40
N SER A 9 -36.25 9.10 2.49
CA SER A 9 -36.90 9.84 1.40
C SER A 9 -36.03 9.94 0.15
N ALA A 10 -34.71 10.14 0.31
CA ALA A 10 -33.74 10.16 -0.79
C ALA A 10 -33.63 8.82 -1.54
N VAL A 11 -33.95 7.69 -0.91
CA VAL A 11 -33.95 6.36 -1.53
C VAL A 11 -35.19 6.11 -2.41
N SER A 12 -36.25 6.92 -2.25
CA SER A 12 -37.58 6.63 -2.82
C SER A 12 -37.89 7.17 -4.22
N GLN A 13 -36.96 7.85 -4.93
CA GLN A 13 -37.26 8.40 -6.28
C GLN A 13 -36.47 7.74 -7.44
N THR A 14 -37.26 7.20 -8.37
CA THR A 14 -37.13 6.80 -9.80
C THR A 14 -35.85 6.13 -10.34
N ASN A 15 -36.05 4.98 -11.00
CA ASN A 15 -35.02 4.08 -11.56
C ASN A 15 -34.32 4.61 -12.84
N GLU A 16 -34.93 5.53 -13.59
CA GLU A 16 -34.41 5.97 -14.90
C GLU A 16 -33.33 7.06 -14.78
N GLY A 17 -33.46 7.98 -13.81
CA GLY A 17 -32.41 8.98 -13.51
C GLY A 17 -31.16 8.36 -12.87
N ARG A 18 -31.27 7.13 -12.33
CA ARG A 18 -30.16 6.38 -11.72
C ARG A 18 -29.17 5.83 -12.74
N SER A 19 -29.60 5.43 -13.94
CA SER A 19 -28.70 4.68 -14.85
C SER A 19 -27.60 5.55 -15.47
N GLN A 20 -27.89 6.83 -15.77
CA GLN A 20 -26.94 7.74 -16.42
C GLN A 20 -26.03 8.51 -15.46
N ARG A 21 -26.52 8.92 -14.28
CA ARG A 21 -25.71 9.67 -13.28
C ARG A 21 -24.85 8.77 -12.38
N GLN A 22 -25.23 7.51 -12.16
CA GLN A 22 -24.60 6.66 -11.14
C GLN A 22 -23.37 5.86 -11.57
N ILE A 23 -22.96 5.86 -12.84
CA ILE A 23 -21.88 4.95 -13.28
C ILE A 23 -20.59 5.28 -12.51
N GLY A 24 -20.16 6.56 -12.50
CA GLY A 24 -18.96 6.98 -11.76
C GLY A 24 -19.08 6.80 -10.24
N GLU A 25 -20.23 7.15 -9.66
CA GLU A 25 -20.47 7.03 -8.22
C GLU A 25 -20.48 5.59 -7.71
N ARG A 26 -21.06 4.65 -8.48
CA ARG A 26 -21.10 3.23 -8.12
C ARG A 26 -19.70 2.64 -8.07
N TRP A 27 -18.85 2.94 -9.05
CA TRP A 27 -17.45 2.48 -9.06
C TRP A 27 -16.67 3.04 -7.87
N VAL A 28 -16.85 4.32 -7.56
CA VAL A 28 -16.19 4.95 -6.41
C VAL A 28 -16.63 4.31 -5.09
N ARG A 29 -17.94 4.06 -4.90
CA ARG A 29 -18.44 3.40 -3.68
C ARG A 29 -17.95 1.97 -3.55
N ALA A 30 -18.04 1.18 -4.63
CA ALA A 30 -17.57 -0.19 -4.65
C ALA A 30 -16.07 -0.26 -4.32
N LEU A 31 -15.26 0.64 -4.87
CA LEU A 31 -13.81 0.63 -4.68
C LEU A 31 -13.39 1.11 -3.29
N SER A 32 -14.10 2.10 -2.73
CA SER A 32 -13.93 2.49 -1.34
C SER A 32 -14.33 1.37 -0.37
N LEU A 33 -15.41 0.64 -0.68
CA LEU A 33 -15.82 -0.55 0.08
C LEU A 33 -14.75 -1.65 0.02
N VAL A 34 -14.22 -1.96 -1.17
CA VAL A 34 -13.13 -2.93 -1.35
C VAL A 34 -11.88 -2.50 -0.57
N ALA A 35 -11.53 -1.21 -0.60
CA ALA A 35 -10.38 -0.69 0.13
C ALA A 35 -10.50 -0.92 1.65
N VAL A 36 -11.67 -0.63 2.25
CA VAL A 36 -11.92 -0.91 3.66
C VAL A 36 -11.89 -2.41 3.94
N THR A 37 -12.51 -3.21 3.08
CA THR A 37 -12.56 -4.68 3.21
C THR A 37 -11.16 -5.30 3.22
N VAL A 38 -10.30 -4.91 2.26
CA VAL A 38 -8.91 -5.38 2.16
C VAL A 38 -8.09 -4.92 3.38
N ALA A 39 -8.26 -3.67 3.80
CA ALA A 39 -7.57 -3.14 4.96
C ALA A 39 -7.94 -3.90 6.25
N THR A 40 -9.22 -4.20 6.45
CA THR A 40 -9.69 -4.97 7.60
C THR A 40 -9.20 -6.41 7.56
N TRP A 41 -9.30 -7.08 6.42
CA TRP A 41 -8.80 -8.44 6.24
C TRP A 41 -7.31 -8.56 6.61
N MET A 42 -6.50 -7.63 6.11
CA MET A 42 -5.06 -7.61 6.38
C MET A 42 -4.74 -7.31 7.83
N LEU A 43 -5.41 -6.32 8.44
CA LEU A 43 -5.19 -6.01 9.85
C LEU A 43 -5.60 -7.17 10.77
N CYS A 44 -6.75 -7.81 10.52
CA CYS A 44 -7.14 -9.01 11.25
C CYS A 44 -6.09 -10.11 11.12
N THR A 45 -5.58 -10.35 9.91
CA THR A 45 -4.60 -11.41 9.67
C THR A 45 -3.25 -11.13 10.31
N LEU A 46 -2.79 -9.88 10.23
CA LEU A 46 -1.53 -9.46 10.87
C LEU A 46 -1.64 -9.49 12.39
N MET A 47 -2.74 -9.00 12.95
CA MET A 47 -2.98 -9.04 14.39
C MET A 47 -3.11 -10.48 14.90
N GLY A 48 -3.82 -11.34 14.17
CA GLY A 48 -3.92 -12.76 14.47
C GLY A 48 -2.58 -13.48 14.36
N GLY A 49 -1.78 -13.17 13.33
CA GLY A 49 -0.43 -13.72 13.16
C GLY A 49 0.55 -13.26 14.25
N THR A 50 0.54 -11.98 14.60
CA THR A 50 1.34 -11.47 15.74
C THR A 50 0.89 -12.11 17.04
N TRP A 51 -0.42 -12.29 17.26
CA TRP A 51 -0.91 -12.98 18.45
C TRP A 51 -0.52 -14.45 18.49
N MET A 52 -0.50 -15.15 17.36
CA MET A 52 -0.02 -16.53 17.27
C MET A 52 1.42 -16.64 17.81
N PHE A 53 2.33 -15.74 17.40
CA PHE A 53 3.70 -15.73 17.92
C PHE A 53 3.76 -15.38 19.42
N VAL A 54 2.93 -14.45 19.89
CA VAL A 54 2.82 -14.13 21.33
C VAL A 54 2.31 -15.33 22.12
N ALA A 55 1.30 -16.04 21.63
CA ALA A 55 0.72 -17.22 22.27
C ALA A 55 1.75 -18.36 22.37
N ARG A 56 2.54 -18.58 21.31
CA ARG A 56 3.65 -19.55 21.30
C ARG A 56 4.81 -19.15 22.20
N ASN A 57 5.06 -17.86 22.38
CA ASN A 57 6.03 -17.36 23.36
C ASN A 57 5.57 -17.59 24.81
N MET A 58 4.27 -17.46 25.08
CA MET A 58 3.71 -17.70 26.42
C MET A 58 3.57 -19.19 26.75
N HIS A 59 3.30 -20.02 25.74
CA HIS A 59 3.18 -21.48 25.86
C HIS A 59 4.10 -22.16 24.82
N PRO A 60 5.42 -22.23 25.09
CA PRO A 60 6.36 -22.83 24.16
C PRO A 60 6.09 -24.34 24.01
N HIS A 61 6.19 -24.84 22.79
CA HIS A 61 6.17 -26.28 22.50
C HIS A 61 7.59 -26.84 22.54
N GLU A 62 7.75 -28.17 22.56
CA GLU A 62 9.05 -28.86 22.75
C GLU A 62 10.20 -28.26 21.93
N ALA A 63 10.02 -28.05 20.62
CA ALA A 63 11.05 -27.45 19.75
C ALA A 63 11.42 -25.97 20.03
N LEU A 64 10.61 -25.23 20.80
CA LEU A 64 10.92 -23.85 21.23
C LEU A 64 11.60 -23.80 22.60
N VAL A 65 11.36 -24.78 23.46
CA VAL A 65 11.97 -24.88 24.80
C VAL A 65 13.48 -25.10 24.71
N GLU A 66 13.94 -25.80 23.66
CA GLU A 66 15.37 -26.00 23.39
C GLU A 66 16.08 -24.71 22.90
N VAL A 67 15.33 -23.65 22.57
CA VAL A 67 15.80 -22.46 21.80
C VAL A 67 15.46 -21.15 22.55
N ASP A 68 15.44 -21.21 23.88
CA ASP A 68 14.69 -20.31 24.80
C ASP A 68 14.91 -18.77 24.69
N PRO A 69 15.97 -18.17 24.09
CA PRO A 69 16.03 -16.70 23.95
C PRO A 69 15.24 -16.08 22.77
N ILE A 70 14.68 -16.86 21.83
CA ILE A 70 14.43 -16.37 20.45
C ILE A 70 12.95 -16.24 20.07
N SER A 71 12.05 -16.84 20.82
CA SER A 71 10.61 -16.69 20.63
C SER A 71 10.16 -15.22 20.62
N LEU A 72 10.84 -14.37 21.39
CA LEU A 72 10.59 -12.94 21.47
C LEU A 72 11.03 -12.19 20.18
N ALA A 73 12.10 -12.64 19.53
CA ALA A 73 12.55 -12.09 18.25
C ALA A 73 11.50 -12.28 17.14
N TYR A 74 10.79 -13.41 17.13
CA TYR A 74 9.67 -13.65 16.19
C TYR A 74 8.50 -12.69 16.44
N VAL A 75 8.17 -12.41 17.70
CA VAL A 75 7.13 -11.43 18.07
C VAL A 75 7.53 -10.04 17.57
N PHE A 76 8.79 -9.63 17.78
CA PHE A 76 9.27 -8.35 17.28
C PHE A 76 9.26 -8.26 15.76
N LEU A 77 9.65 -9.31 15.05
CA LEU A 77 9.66 -9.32 13.58
C LEU A 77 8.24 -9.25 13.02
N ALA A 78 7.28 -9.94 13.65
CA ALA A 78 5.85 -9.85 13.31
C ALA A 78 5.28 -8.45 13.61
N LEU A 79 5.64 -7.84 14.75
CA LEU A 79 5.25 -6.48 15.11
C LEU A 79 5.84 -5.44 14.15
N PHE A 80 7.10 -5.62 13.74
CA PHE A 80 7.76 -4.76 12.77
C PHE A 80 7.09 -4.88 11.39
N ALA A 81 6.82 -6.09 10.90
CA ALA A 81 6.13 -6.32 9.64
C ALA A 81 4.72 -5.70 9.62
N SER A 82 3.98 -5.83 10.72
CA SER A 82 2.65 -5.22 10.85
C SER A 82 2.71 -3.69 10.92
N LEU A 83 3.70 -3.12 11.61
CA LEU A 83 3.91 -1.66 11.66
C LEU A 83 4.26 -1.08 10.28
N LEU A 84 5.06 -1.78 9.47
CA LEU A 84 5.43 -1.36 8.11
C LEU A 84 4.23 -1.24 7.16
N LEU A 85 3.14 -1.99 7.41
CA LEU A 85 1.94 -1.93 6.58
C LEU A 85 1.01 -0.76 6.95
N VAL A 86 1.11 -0.21 8.16
CA VAL A 86 0.24 0.88 8.64
C VAL A 86 0.26 2.11 7.72
N PRO A 87 1.41 2.65 7.27
CA PRO A 87 1.43 3.80 6.36
C PRO A 87 0.73 3.52 5.03
N SER A 88 0.84 2.29 4.51
CA SER A 88 0.22 1.87 3.26
C SER A 88 -1.30 1.75 3.40
N LEU A 89 -1.77 1.20 4.51
CA LEU A 89 -3.18 1.12 4.88
C LEU A 89 -3.80 2.52 5.05
N LEU A 90 -3.12 3.42 5.77
CA LEU A 90 -3.53 4.82 5.88
C LEU A 90 -3.64 5.50 4.52
N GLY A 91 -2.67 5.25 3.62
CA GLY A 91 -2.69 5.76 2.26
C GLY A 91 -3.92 5.28 1.48
N LEU A 92 -4.22 3.99 1.53
CA LEU A 92 -5.38 3.38 0.88
C LEU A 92 -6.70 3.94 1.44
N LEU A 93 -6.85 3.98 2.78
CA LEU A 93 -8.04 4.49 3.46
C LEU A 93 -8.24 6.00 3.21
N THR A 94 -7.16 6.78 3.15
CA THR A 94 -7.22 8.21 2.81
C THR A 94 -7.73 8.43 1.39
N GLN A 95 -7.27 7.61 0.43
CA GLN A 95 -7.78 7.67 -0.94
C GLN A 95 -9.26 7.26 -0.99
N ALA A 96 -9.66 6.24 -0.25
CA ALA A 96 -11.04 5.75 -0.18
C ALA A 96 -11.98 6.82 0.42
N ALA A 97 -11.54 7.48 1.49
CA ALA A 97 -12.25 8.58 2.12
C ALA A 97 -12.42 9.77 1.16
N ARG A 98 -11.35 10.17 0.44
CA ARG A 98 -11.43 11.24 -0.57
C ARG A 98 -12.40 10.90 -1.70
N ALA A 99 -12.38 9.66 -2.16
CA ALA A 99 -13.27 9.20 -3.20
C ALA A 99 -14.74 9.31 -2.76
N ASN A 100 -15.05 8.89 -1.52
CA ASN A 100 -16.39 9.02 -0.95
C ASN A 100 -16.86 10.47 -0.76
N LEU A 101 -15.96 11.39 -0.41
CA LEU A 101 -16.28 12.81 -0.22
C LEU A 101 -16.54 13.51 -1.55
N GLY A 102 -15.61 13.40 -2.52
CA GLY A 102 -15.70 14.09 -3.80
C GLY A 102 -16.85 13.60 -4.69
N GLY A 103 -17.24 12.32 -4.57
CA GLY A 103 -18.35 11.76 -5.33
C GLY A 103 -19.74 12.25 -4.90
N ARG A 104 -19.86 13.00 -3.80
CA ARG A 104 -21.17 13.37 -3.21
C ARG A 104 -21.47 14.86 -3.23
N GLU A 105 -20.52 15.71 -3.60
CA GLU A 105 -20.66 17.18 -3.53
C GLU A 105 -21.88 17.71 -4.31
N GLU A 106 -22.14 17.19 -5.51
CA GLU A 106 -23.26 17.62 -6.37
C GLU A 106 -24.63 17.28 -5.73
N HIS A 107 -24.77 16.08 -5.17
CA HIS A 107 -25.99 15.67 -4.48
C HIS A 107 -26.23 16.50 -3.22
N LEU A 108 -25.18 16.81 -2.45
CA LEU A 108 -25.30 17.64 -1.25
C LEU A 108 -25.67 19.08 -1.60
N ALA A 109 -25.16 19.61 -2.71
CA ALA A 109 -25.54 20.92 -3.22
C ALA A 109 -27.02 20.96 -3.62
N VAL A 110 -27.51 19.93 -4.34
CA VAL A 110 -28.94 19.81 -4.67
C VAL A 110 -29.81 19.75 -3.43
N LEU A 111 -29.46 18.91 -2.44
CA LEU A 111 -30.20 18.81 -1.18
C LEU A 111 -30.24 20.14 -0.39
N ARG A 112 -29.14 20.90 -0.40
CA ARG A 112 -29.11 22.24 0.19
C ARG A 112 -29.98 23.24 -0.58
N LEU A 113 -30.07 23.12 -1.91
CA LEU A 113 -30.93 23.97 -2.75
C LEU A 113 -32.43 23.72 -2.52
N ILE A 114 -32.83 22.48 -2.17
CA ILE A 114 -34.22 22.15 -1.75
C ILE A 114 -34.47 22.35 -0.25
N GLY A 115 -33.59 23.06 0.46
CA GLY A 115 -33.83 23.53 1.83
C GLY A 115 -33.33 22.62 2.96
N ALA A 116 -32.58 21.56 2.67
CA ALA A 116 -31.99 20.73 3.73
C ALA A 116 -30.93 21.50 4.53
N THR A 117 -30.99 21.41 5.86
CA THR A 117 -30.03 22.10 6.74
C THR A 117 -28.65 21.44 6.69
N ALA A 118 -27.58 22.20 6.95
CA ALA A 118 -26.22 21.67 6.95
C ALA A 118 -26.02 20.53 7.97
N GLY A 119 -26.73 20.58 9.10
CA GLY A 119 -26.71 19.54 10.12
C GLY A 119 -27.34 18.22 9.65
N GLU A 120 -28.51 18.29 8.99
CA GLU A 120 -29.19 17.12 8.42
C GLU A 120 -28.35 16.46 7.32
N VAL A 121 -27.75 17.27 6.44
CA VAL A 121 -26.88 16.81 5.36
C VAL A 121 -25.62 16.13 5.94
N ARG A 122 -24.99 16.73 6.97
CA ARG A 122 -23.82 16.14 7.64
C ARG A 122 -24.18 14.83 8.36
N GLY A 123 -25.31 14.78 9.06
CA GLY A 123 -25.79 13.57 9.72
C GLY A 123 -26.05 12.43 8.73
N MET A 124 -26.71 12.71 7.60
CA MET A 124 -26.92 11.74 6.53
C MET A 124 -25.59 11.23 5.93
N MET A 125 -24.61 12.11 5.75
CA MET A 125 -23.28 11.74 5.23
C MET A 125 -22.53 10.81 6.19
N ILE A 126 -22.57 11.12 7.49
CA ILE A 126 -21.94 10.30 8.53
C ILE A 126 -22.59 8.92 8.59
N LEU A 127 -23.93 8.85 8.62
CA LEU A 127 -24.66 7.59 8.70
C LEU A 127 -24.39 6.70 7.48
N GLU A 128 -24.38 7.25 6.28
CA GLU A 128 -24.07 6.49 5.07
C GLU A 128 -22.61 6.01 5.05
N SER A 129 -21.68 6.84 5.52
CA SER A 129 -20.25 6.46 5.61
C SER A 129 -20.04 5.38 6.67
N LEU A 130 -20.75 5.47 7.80
CA LEU A 130 -20.74 4.46 8.86
C LEU A 130 -21.31 3.14 8.37
N ARG A 131 -22.45 3.17 7.66
CA ARG A 131 -23.03 1.98 7.02
C ARG A 131 -22.05 1.31 6.07
N GLN A 132 -21.41 2.08 5.19
CA GLN A 132 -20.43 1.55 4.24
C GLN A 132 -19.18 0.99 4.95
N ALA A 133 -18.70 1.66 6.00
CA ALA A 133 -17.58 1.18 6.80
C ALA A 133 -17.93 -0.13 7.53
N LEU A 134 -19.12 -0.23 8.13
CA LEU A 134 -19.59 -1.46 8.78
C LEU A 134 -19.68 -2.63 7.80
N VAL A 135 -20.21 -2.40 6.60
CA VAL A 135 -20.24 -3.46 5.56
C VAL A 135 -18.82 -3.88 5.19
N GLY A 136 -17.88 -2.94 5.02
CA GLY A 136 -16.48 -3.26 4.73
C GLY A 136 -15.79 -4.02 5.85
N LEU A 137 -16.03 -3.63 7.10
CA LEU A 137 -15.52 -4.31 8.30
C LEU A 137 -16.01 -5.75 8.38
N VAL A 138 -17.31 -5.97 8.20
CA VAL A 138 -17.92 -7.31 8.21
C VAL A 138 -17.36 -8.17 7.09
N LEU A 139 -17.31 -7.65 5.86
CA LEU A 139 -16.76 -8.39 4.72
C LEU A 139 -15.28 -8.74 4.94
N GLY A 140 -14.48 -7.83 5.50
CA GLY A 140 -13.07 -8.07 5.79
C GLY A 140 -12.87 -9.12 6.89
N SER A 141 -13.71 -9.12 7.91
CA SER A 141 -13.72 -10.14 8.96
C SER A 141 -14.17 -11.51 8.44
N VAL A 142 -15.17 -11.57 7.55
CA VAL A 142 -15.57 -12.82 6.88
C VAL A 142 -14.41 -13.34 6.04
N LEU A 143 -13.75 -12.47 5.26
CA LEU A 143 -12.59 -12.86 4.46
C LEU A 143 -11.45 -13.38 5.36
N TYR A 144 -11.23 -12.78 6.51
CA TYR A 144 -10.25 -13.24 7.50
C TYR A 144 -10.54 -14.67 7.97
N VAL A 145 -11.77 -14.94 8.42
CA VAL A 145 -12.19 -16.27 8.88
C VAL A 145 -12.08 -17.31 7.75
N VAL A 146 -12.46 -16.95 6.52
CA VAL A 146 -12.32 -17.84 5.35
C VAL A 146 -10.85 -18.11 5.01
N THR A 147 -9.95 -17.15 5.25
CA THR A 147 -8.51 -17.35 5.05
C THR A 147 -7.82 -18.12 6.16
N CYS A 148 -8.38 -18.20 7.38
CA CYS A 148 -7.82 -18.97 8.51
C CYS A 148 -7.30 -20.37 8.12
N PRO A 149 -8.08 -21.25 7.46
CA PRO A 149 -7.61 -22.58 7.10
C PRO A 149 -6.46 -22.58 6.08
N ALA A 150 -6.37 -21.60 5.19
CA ALA A 150 -5.28 -21.51 4.22
C ALA A 150 -3.91 -21.32 4.89
N TRP A 151 -3.87 -20.70 6.08
CA TRP A 151 -2.64 -20.50 6.82
C TRP A 151 -2.08 -21.79 7.45
N SER A 152 -2.90 -22.84 7.59
CA SER A 152 -2.44 -24.14 8.11
C SER A 152 -1.49 -24.89 7.16
N LEU A 153 -1.38 -24.42 5.92
CA LEU A 153 -0.41 -24.92 4.95
C LEU A 153 1.03 -24.47 5.26
N LEU A 154 1.20 -23.49 6.14
CA LEU A 154 2.51 -22.97 6.53
C LEU A 154 3.06 -23.68 7.76
N THR A 155 4.37 -23.88 7.75
CA THR A 155 5.17 -24.33 8.89
C THR A 155 5.96 -23.14 9.44
N PHE A 156 5.84 -22.89 10.73
CA PHE A 156 6.63 -21.89 11.46
C PHE A 156 7.13 -22.53 12.77
N GLN A 157 8.38 -22.29 13.13
CA GLN A 157 9.02 -22.81 14.35
C GLN A 157 8.96 -24.34 14.41
N GLU A 158 9.26 -25.00 13.29
CA GLU A 158 9.16 -26.46 13.08
C GLU A 158 7.76 -27.07 13.30
N LYS A 159 6.74 -26.25 13.57
CA LYS A 159 5.36 -26.68 13.78
C LYS A 159 4.45 -26.12 12.69
N ARG A 160 3.56 -26.96 12.15
CA ARG A 160 2.47 -26.49 11.28
C ARG A 160 1.57 -25.53 12.04
N VAL A 161 1.21 -24.41 11.41
CA VAL A 161 0.23 -23.48 11.97
C VAL A 161 -1.09 -24.21 12.15
N GLY A 162 -1.65 -24.21 13.37
CA GLY A 162 -2.95 -24.81 13.62
C GLY A 162 -4.03 -24.06 12.86
N THR A 163 -5.04 -24.79 12.34
CA THR A 163 -6.14 -24.24 11.51
C THR A 163 -6.88 -23.07 12.18
N TRP A 164 -6.93 -23.08 13.51
CA TRP A 164 -7.55 -22.04 14.33
C TRP A 164 -6.57 -21.30 15.24
N GLU A 165 -5.27 -21.52 15.08
CA GLU A 165 -4.25 -20.92 15.94
C GLU A 165 -4.11 -19.42 15.72
N ILE A 166 -4.31 -18.97 14.47
CA ILE A 166 -4.38 -17.54 14.12
C ILE A 166 -5.71 -16.93 14.55
N PHE A 167 -6.79 -17.72 14.59
CA PHE A 167 -8.12 -17.22 14.92
C PHE A 167 -8.23 -16.97 16.43
N THR A 168 -8.60 -15.75 16.80
CA THR A 168 -8.88 -15.42 18.19
C THR A 168 -10.06 -14.46 18.27
N TRP A 169 -11.00 -14.74 19.17
CA TRP A 169 -12.29 -14.05 19.26
C TRP A 169 -12.14 -12.53 19.49
N TRP A 170 -11.11 -12.09 20.23
CA TRP A 170 -10.86 -10.68 20.52
C TRP A 170 -10.14 -9.91 19.40
N VAL A 171 -9.48 -10.60 18.46
CA VAL A 171 -8.74 -9.97 17.36
C VAL A 171 -9.66 -9.20 16.43
N ILE A 172 -10.86 -9.71 16.17
CA ILE A 172 -11.86 -9.06 15.30
C ILE A 172 -12.28 -7.68 15.85
N PRO A 173 -12.81 -7.56 17.09
CA PRO A 173 -13.20 -6.26 17.63
C PRO A 173 -12.00 -5.32 17.80
N ALA A 174 -10.83 -5.83 18.17
CA ALA A 174 -9.61 -5.00 18.26
C ALA A 174 -9.19 -4.44 16.89
N ALA A 175 -9.19 -5.28 15.83
CA ALA A 175 -8.89 -4.85 14.47
C ALA A 175 -9.92 -3.83 13.95
N TRP A 176 -11.20 -3.97 14.30
CA TRP A 176 -12.22 -2.98 13.96
C TRP A 176 -11.92 -1.62 14.58
N ILE A 177 -11.54 -1.57 15.86
CA ILE A 177 -11.14 -0.33 16.53
C ILE A 177 -9.95 0.29 15.79
N VAL A 178 -8.91 -0.49 15.46
CA VAL A 178 -7.74 0.00 14.73
C VAL A 178 -8.14 0.55 13.37
N VAL A 179 -8.92 -0.18 12.57
CA VAL A 179 -9.41 0.27 11.26
C VAL A 179 -10.20 1.57 11.38
N LEU A 180 -11.08 1.69 12.37
CA LEU A 180 -11.87 2.90 12.61
C LEU A 180 -10.99 4.09 12.98
N VAL A 181 -9.97 3.89 13.83
CA VAL A 181 -8.98 4.92 14.16
C VAL A 181 -8.19 5.35 12.93
N LEU A 182 -7.71 4.39 12.12
CA LEU A 182 -6.99 4.68 10.88
C LEU A 182 -7.89 5.39 9.87
N ALA A 183 -9.17 5.03 9.76
CA ALA A 183 -10.14 5.69 8.90
C ALA A 183 -10.44 7.12 9.38
N ALA A 184 -10.63 7.34 10.68
CA ALA A 184 -10.82 8.67 11.26
C ALA A 184 -9.60 9.56 11.03
N CYS A 185 -8.38 9.03 11.25
CA CYS A 185 -7.13 9.70 10.94
C CYS A 185 -7.03 10.03 9.44
N SER A 186 -7.42 9.09 8.57
CA SER A 186 -7.44 9.28 7.12
C SER A 186 -8.39 10.40 6.68
N VAL A 187 -9.59 10.48 7.26
CA VAL A 187 -10.56 11.56 7.02
C VAL A 187 -10.00 12.89 7.50
N TRP A 188 -9.42 12.93 8.70
CA TRP A 188 -8.77 14.13 9.24
C TRP A 188 -7.63 14.62 8.33
N LEU A 189 -6.76 13.71 7.88
CA LEU A 189 -5.69 14.02 6.93
C LEU A 189 -6.21 14.49 5.57
N ALA A 190 -7.30 13.89 5.07
CA ALA A 190 -7.96 14.31 3.84
C ALA A 190 -8.52 15.74 3.95
N LEU A 191 -9.23 16.05 5.05
CA LEU A 191 -9.81 17.37 5.31
C LEU A 191 -8.74 18.44 5.55
N ARG A 192 -7.69 18.12 6.32
CA ARG A 192 -6.60 19.06 6.62
C ARG A 192 -5.89 19.52 5.34
N ARG A 193 -5.76 18.67 4.32
CA ARG A 193 -5.19 19.08 3.02
C ARG A 193 -6.09 20.00 2.20
N VAL A 194 -7.41 19.91 2.37
CA VAL A 194 -8.39 20.76 1.69
C VAL A 194 -8.47 22.14 2.37
N ALA A 195 -8.27 22.20 3.69
CA ALA A 195 -8.26 23.44 4.46
C ALA A 195 -6.99 24.29 4.24
N VAL A 196 -5.92 23.73 3.65
CA VAL A 196 -4.68 24.48 3.34
C VAL A 196 -4.87 25.23 2.01
N THR A 197 -5.42 26.43 2.19
CA THR A 197 -5.45 27.64 1.34
C THR A 197 -6.28 27.66 0.04
N PRO A 198 -7.35 28.50 -0.04
CA PRO A 198 -8.07 28.78 -1.30
C PRO A 198 -7.21 29.49 -2.37
N LEU A 199 -6.00 29.94 -2.01
CA LEU A 199 -4.97 30.50 -2.91
C LEU A 199 -4.05 29.41 -3.53
N GLY A 200 -4.07 28.17 -3.05
CA GLY A 200 -3.34 27.05 -3.65
C GLY A 200 -3.93 26.61 -5.01
N VAL A 201 -5.16 27.03 -5.31
CA VAL A 201 -5.84 26.79 -6.59
C VAL A 201 -5.30 27.72 -7.69
N THR A 202 -4.87 28.93 -7.34
CA THR A 202 -4.39 29.93 -8.31
C THR A 202 -2.89 29.82 -8.58
N LYS A 203 -2.08 29.30 -7.65
CA LYS A 203 -0.65 29.04 -7.85
C LYS A 203 -0.31 27.57 -7.62
N LYS A 204 -0.47 26.73 -8.65
CA LYS A 204 0.10 25.37 -8.73
C LYS A 204 1.63 25.45 -8.90
N ILE A 205 2.34 26.05 -7.95
CA ILE A 205 3.80 26.02 -7.93
C ILE A 205 4.20 24.58 -7.59
N PRO A 206 4.89 23.85 -8.49
CA PRO A 206 5.33 22.51 -8.18
C PRO A 206 6.26 22.54 -6.96
N PRO A 207 6.12 21.61 -6.00
CA PRO A 207 7.00 21.57 -4.83
C PRO A 207 8.45 21.48 -5.29
N LYS A 208 9.36 22.22 -4.64
CA LYS A 208 10.80 22.17 -4.96
C LYS A 208 11.26 20.71 -4.93
N GLY A 209 11.90 20.26 -6.01
CA GLY A 209 12.49 18.93 -6.08
C GLY A 209 13.61 18.77 -5.06
N GLN A 210 14.03 17.53 -4.82
CA GLN A 210 15.18 17.26 -3.95
C GLN A 210 16.42 17.92 -4.55
N SER A 211 17.27 18.52 -3.71
CA SER A 211 18.53 19.08 -4.16
C SER A 211 19.50 17.95 -4.49
N TRP A 212 20.41 18.19 -5.45
CA TRP A 212 21.47 17.23 -5.78
C TRP A 212 22.34 16.91 -4.55
N VAL A 213 22.53 17.90 -3.69
CA VAL A 213 23.24 17.77 -2.40
C VAL A 213 22.55 16.76 -1.48
N THR A 214 21.22 16.79 -1.35
CA THR A 214 20.51 15.80 -0.52
C THR A 214 20.63 14.39 -1.09
N LEU A 215 20.63 14.22 -2.42
CA LEU A 215 20.89 12.90 -3.02
C LEU A 215 22.32 12.44 -2.72
N ALA A 216 23.34 13.28 -2.96
CA ALA A 216 24.73 12.93 -2.69
C ALA A 216 24.95 12.59 -1.21
N LEU A 217 24.42 13.40 -0.29
CA LEU A 217 24.48 13.16 1.16
C LEU A 217 23.79 11.85 1.55
N SER A 218 22.64 11.52 0.92
CA SER A 218 21.94 10.26 1.20
C SER A 218 22.74 9.05 0.72
N VAL A 219 23.42 9.14 -0.43
CA VAL A 219 24.31 8.08 -0.93
C VAL A 219 25.52 7.92 -0.01
N VAL A 220 26.17 9.01 0.40
CA VAL A 220 27.29 8.95 1.36
C VAL A 220 26.84 8.37 2.71
N GLY A 221 25.68 8.80 3.22
CA GLY A 221 25.08 8.27 4.42
C GLY A 221 24.77 6.78 4.33
N ALA A 222 24.30 6.29 3.18
CA ALA A 222 24.09 4.86 2.95
C ALA A 222 25.40 4.07 3.00
N VAL A 223 26.45 4.59 2.36
CA VAL A 223 27.78 3.95 2.37
C VAL A 223 28.32 3.88 3.79
N LEU A 224 28.27 4.98 4.55
CA LEU A 224 28.75 5.00 5.95
C LEU A 224 27.93 4.06 6.85
N LEU A 225 26.61 4.09 6.74
CA LEU A 225 25.71 3.20 7.48
C LEU A 225 26.00 1.73 7.18
N TYR A 226 26.21 1.42 5.91
CA TYR A 226 26.51 0.07 5.46
C TYR A 226 27.88 -0.42 5.91
N ARG A 227 28.90 0.46 5.90
CA ARG A 227 30.21 0.14 6.49
C ARG A 227 30.11 -0.11 7.99
N TYR A 228 29.32 0.69 8.70
CA TYR A 228 29.06 0.48 10.12
C TYR A 228 28.38 -0.88 10.38
N LEU A 229 27.37 -1.24 9.59
CA LEU A 229 26.73 -2.56 9.64
C LEU A 229 27.70 -3.71 9.39
N SER A 230 28.59 -3.59 8.41
CA SER A 230 29.62 -4.63 8.15
C SER A 230 30.61 -4.81 9.30
N SER A 231 30.68 -3.85 10.23
CA SER A 231 31.52 -3.92 11.43
C SER A 231 30.79 -4.44 12.68
N LEU A 232 29.47 -4.61 12.62
CA LEU A 232 28.69 -5.17 13.72
C LEU A 232 28.71 -6.70 13.61
N THR A 233 29.46 -7.36 14.49
CA THR A 233 29.32 -8.79 14.75
C THR A 233 28.13 -8.99 15.68
N ILE A 234 27.03 -9.55 15.17
CA ILE A 234 25.89 -9.93 16.01
C ILE A 234 26.34 -11.15 16.83
N ALA A 235 26.64 -10.96 18.11
CA ALA A 235 26.92 -12.06 19.02
C ALA A 235 25.60 -12.82 19.32
N PRO A 236 25.62 -14.17 19.44
CA PRO A 236 24.42 -14.97 19.64
C PRO A 236 23.73 -14.78 21.02
N GLU A 237 24.35 -14.08 21.96
CA GLU A 237 23.87 -13.90 23.34
C GLU A 237 23.14 -12.56 23.57
N ALA A 238 22.45 -12.04 22.54
CA ALA A 238 21.87 -10.70 22.59
C ALA A 238 20.56 -10.65 23.41
N ASP A 239 20.60 -9.87 24.50
CA ASP A 239 19.46 -9.63 25.39
C ASP A 239 18.33 -8.83 24.68
N ALA A 240 17.09 -8.87 25.19
CA ALA A 240 15.92 -8.27 24.50
C ALA A 240 16.05 -6.73 24.24
N LEU A 241 16.91 -6.05 25.00
CA LEU A 241 17.28 -4.63 24.82
C LEU A 241 18.21 -4.39 23.61
N GLU A 242 18.94 -5.40 23.15
CA GLU A 242 19.87 -5.32 22.01
C GLU A 242 19.17 -5.44 20.64
N PHE A 243 17.90 -5.88 20.61
CA PHE A 243 17.08 -5.86 19.39
C PHE A 243 16.58 -4.46 19.02
N VAL A 244 16.48 -3.54 19.98
CA VAL A 244 16.07 -2.15 19.75
C VAL A 244 17.04 -1.39 18.81
N PRO A 245 18.37 -1.41 19.02
CA PRO A 245 19.30 -0.77 18.09
C PRO A 245 19.26 -1.40 16.69
N VAL A 246 19.02 -2.72 16.56
CA VAL A 246 18.83 -3.37 15.24
C VAL A 246 17.62 -2.80 14.49
N LEU A 247 16.50 -2.57 15.18
CA LEU A 247 15.32 -1.93 14.59
C LEU A 247 15.55 -0.47 14.21
N VAL A 248 16.30 0.28 15.03
CA VAL A 248 16.67 1.67 14.72
C VAL A 248 17.57 1.71 13.47
N VAL A 249 18.52 0.79 13.36
CA VAL A 249 19.38 0.66 12.18
C VAL A 249 18.56 0.25 10.96
N ALA A 250 17.66 -0.74 11.08
CA ALA A 250 16.75 -1.15 10.01
C ALA A 250 15.87 0.01 9.53
N GLY A 251 15.24 0.76 10.46
CA GLY A 251 14.48 1.97 10.15
C GLY A 251 15.34 3.04 9.47
N GLY A 252 16.56 3.25 9.96
CA GLY A 252 17.56 4.13 9.38
C GLY A 252 17.86 3.77 7.92
N ILE A 253 18.13 2.50 7.63
CA ILE A 253 18.35 1.98 6.27
C ILE A 253 17.16 2.31 5.38
N LEU A 254 15.94 2.00 5.83
CA LEU A 254 14.73 2.27 5.06
C LEU A 254 14.56 3.77 4.75
N THR A 255 14.89 4.66 5.69
CA THR A 255 14.81 6.11 5.47
C THR A 255 15.86 6.63 4.51
N VAL A 256 17.11 6.20 4.63
CA VAL A 256 18.21 6.61 3.73
C VAL A 256 17.92 6.11 2.31
N ASN A 257 17.50 4.86 2.19
CA ASN A 257 17.11 4.26 0.92
C ASN A 257 15.91 4.98 0.28
N ALA A 258 14.95 5.42 1.08
CA ALA A 258 13.83 6.23 0.58
C ALA A 258 14.29 7.58 -0.01
N LEU A 259 15.27 8.23 0.61
CA LEU A 259 15.83 9.49 0.09
C LEU A 259 16.61 9.29 -1.21
N ILE A 260 17.36 8.19 -1.32
CA ILE A 260 18.04 7.79 -2.56
C ILE A 260 17.02 7.59 -3.68
N ALA A 261 15.95 6.84 -3.41
CA ALA A 261 14.96 6.53 -4.42
C ALA A 261 14.20 7.78 -4.94
N VAL A 262 13.89 8.76 -4.08
CA VAL A 262 13.31 10.05 -4.53
C VAL A 262 14.25 10.76 -5.50
N GLY A 263 15.54 10.81 -5.19
CA GLY A 263 16.53 11.46 -6.05
C GLY A 263 16.78 10.70 -7.35
N ILE A 264 16.74 9.36 -7.34
CA ILE A 264 16.84 8.54 -8.57
C ILE A 264 15.60 8.74 -9.45
N ILE A 265 14.38 8.80 -8.90
CA ILE A 265 13.17 9.15 -9.65
C ILE A 265 13.34 10.52 -10.32
N GLN A 266 13.90 11.49 -9.61
CA GLN A 266 14.13 12.84 -10.17
C GLN A 266 15.20 12.84 -11.26
N LEU A 267 16.29 12.07 -11.09
CA LEU A 267 17.34 11.92 -12.08
C LEU A 267 16.82 11.25 -13.35
N LEU A 268 16.07 10.16 -13.22
CA LEU A 268 15.46 9.45 -14.34
C LEU A 268 14.40 10.29 -15.05
N ALA A 269 13.63 11.09 -14.31
CA ALA A 269 12.72 12.06 -14.94
C ALA A 269 13.48 13.08 -15.80
N ARG A 270 14.69 13.50 -15.38
CA ARG A 270 15.56 14.40 -16.18
C ARG A 270 16.15 13.68 -17.40
N LEU A 271 16.66 12.47 -17.22
CA LEU A 271 17.23 11.66 -18.30
C LEU A 271 16.17 11.32 -19.36
N SER A 272 14.96 11.02 -18.92
CA SER A 272 13.86 10.63 -19.80
C SER A 272 13.33 11.78 -20.67
N TYR A 273 13.78 13.03 -20.49
CA TYR A 273 13.53 14.10 -21.46
C TYR A 273 14.25 13.87 -22.80
N ARG A 274 15.28 13.02 -22.82
CA ARG A 274 16.02 12.70 -24.05
C ARG A 274 15.31 11.66 -24.92
N VAL A 275 14.30 10.97 -24.40
CA VAL A 275 13.61 9.89 -25.11
C VAL A 275 12.42 10.46 -25.91
N PRO A 276 12.33 10.21 -27.23
CA PRO A 276 11.29 10.76 -28.08
C PRO A 276 9.89 10.21 -27.78
N GLY A 277 8.86 11.03 -28.01
CA GLY A 277 7.45 10.64 -28.00
C GLY A 277 6.55 11.48 -27.08
N ALA A 278 5.42 11.94 -27.63
CA ALA A 278 4.48 12.83 -26.93
C ALA A 278 3.96 12.26 -25.60
N ALA A 279 3.58 10.97 -25.58
CA ALA A 279 3.10 10.32 -24.36
C ALA A 279 4.21 10.18 -23.30
N ASN A 280 5.46 9.98 -23.73
CA ASN A 280 6.60 9.93 -22.82
C ASN A 280 6.86 11.30 -22.20
N TYR A 281 6.89 12.34 -23.04
CA TYR A 281 7.12 13.72 -22.60
C TYR A 281 6.07 14.21 -21.58
N VAL A 282 4.79 13.89 -21.81
CA VAL A 282 3.73 14.25 -20.85
C VAL A 282 3.90 13.49 -19.54
N ALA A 283 4.16 12.19 -19.60
CA ALA A 283 4.36 11.37 -18.41
C ALA A 283 5.57 11.83 -17.59
N THR A 284 6.71 12.08 -18.24
CA THR A 284 7.95 12.52 -17.57
C THR A 284 7.80 13.90 -16.95
N ARG A 285 7.13 14.84 -17.62
CA ARG A 285 6.86 16.17 -17.07
C ARG A 285 5.93 16.10 -15.84
N ARG A 286 4.96 15.18 -15.81
CA ARG A 286 4.07 14.96 -14.65
C ARG A 286 4.83 14.34 -13.48
N VAL A 287 5.61 13.29 -13.73
CA VAL A 287 6.43 12.63 -12.70
C VAL A 287 7.51 13.58 -12.15
N GLY A 288 8.22 14.27 -13.04
CA GLY A 288 9.35 15.13 -12.70
C GLY A 288 8.96 16.38 -11.91
N ARG A 289 7.77 16.96 -12.16
CA ARG A 289 7.24 18.08 -11.37
C ARG A 289 6.87 17.71 -9.93
N GLY A 290 6.78 16.42 -9.61
CA GLY A 290 6.28 15.93 -8.34
C GLY A 290 6.99 14.67 -7.84
N ALA A 291 8.31 14.55 -8.00
CA ALA A 291 9.06 13.33 -7.66
C ALA A 291 8.78 12.80 -6.24
N ARG A 292 8.71 13.68 -5.22
CA ARG A 292 8.38 13.29 -3.84
C ARG A 292 6.96 12.74 -3.71
N THR A 293 6.01 13.27 -4.47
CA THR A 293 4.64 12.74 -4.49
C THR A 293 4.55 11.41 -5.23
N THR A 294 5.33 11.24 -6.31
CA THR A 294 5.45 9.97 -7.03
C THR A 294 6.05 8.91 -6.12
N TRP A 295 7.16 9.21 -5.43
CA TRP A 295 7.78 8.32 -4.44
C TRP A 295 6.77 7.81 -3.41
N LYS A 296 6.01 8.73 -2.78
CA LYS A 296 4.99 8.35 -1.79
C LYS A 296 3.93 7.39 -2.34
N ARG A 297 3.68 7.37 -3.65
CA ARG A 297 2.74 6.42 -4.29
C ARG A 297 3.36 5.04 -4.52
N VAL A 298 4.67 4.95 -4.72
CA VAL A 298 5.37 3.70 -5.09
C VAL A 298 6.28 3.16 -3.98
N THR A 299 6.44 3.87 -2.87
CA THR A 299 7.32 3.51 -1.74
C THR A 299 7.00 2.14 -1.14
N ALA A 300 5.75 1.70 -1.17
CA ALA A 300 5.37 0.37 -0.69
C ALA A 300 6.06 -0.72 -1.53
N LEU A 301 6.08 -0.57 -2.86
CA LEU A 301 6.77 -1.51 -3.75
C LEU A 301 8.28 -1.57 -3.49
N TYR A 302 8.88 -0.43 -3.17
CA TYR A 302 10.30 -0.36 -2.81
C TYR A 302 10.61 -1.28 -1.63
N PHE A 303 9.87 -1.10 -0.53
CA PHE A 303 10.09 -1.84 0.71
C PHE A 303 9.81 -3.33 0.52
N VAL A 304 8.82 -3.67 -0.29
CA VAL A 304 8.53 -5.06 -0.65
C VAL A 304 9.66 -5.70 -1.42
N ALA A 305 10.15 -5.04 -2.46
CA ALA A 305 11.26 -5.55 -3.25
C ALA A 305 12.56 -5.62 -2.42
N PHE A 306 12.76 -4.66 -1.52
CA PHE A 306 13.87 -4.65 -0.57
C PHE A 306 13.81 -5.80 0.43
N ILE A 307 12.68 -5.98 1.13
CA ILE A 307 12.51 -7.05 2.13
C ILE A 307 12.54 -8.43 1.44
N GLY A 308 11.94 -8.56 0.26
CA GLY A 308 11.99 -9.78 -0.57
C GLY A 308 13.41 -10.21 -0.91
N SER A 309 14.19 -9.27 -1.48
CA SER A 309 15.58 -9.54 -1.83
C SER A 309 16.47 -9.74 -0.60
N TYR A 310 16.36 -8.92 0.44
CA TYR A 310 17.13 -9.08 1.67
C TYR A 310 16.85 -10.43 2.36
N GLY A 311 15.57 -10.80 2.48
CA GLY A 311 15.16 -12.08 3.07
C GLY A 311 15.73 -13.30 2.35
N THR A 312 15.91 -13.21 1.02
CA THR A 312 16.58 -14.25 0.22
C THR A 312 17.98 -14.56 0.75
N TRP A 313 18.76 -13.53 1.02
CA TRP A 313 20.14 -13.64 1.47
C TRP A 313 20.22 -14.18 2.89
N VAL A 314 19.40 -13.66 3.81
CA VAL A 314 19.33 -14.18 5.19
C VAL A 314 18.98 -15.67 5.21
N SER A 315 18.13 -16.11 4.28
CA SER A 315 17.73 -17.50 4.17
C SER A 315 18.77 -18.42 3.50
N ALA A 316 19.90 -17.87 3.05
CA ALA A 316 21.00 -18.60 2.46
C ALA A 316 22.23 -18.67 3.38
N ILE A 317 22.10 -18.18 4.61
CA ILE A 317 23.06 -18.45 5.67
C ILE A 317 23.09 -19.98 5.85
N PRO A 318 24.25 -20.64 5.67
CA PRO A 318 24.34 -22.07 5.87
C PRO A 318 23.99 -22.38 7.32
N SER A 319 23.01 -23.27 7.52
CA SER A 319 22.73 -23.83 8.83
C SER A 319 23.91 -24.72 9.21
N PHE A 320 24.80 -24.25 10.07
CA PHE A 320 25.74 -25.15 10.74
C PHE A 320 24.91 -26.11 11.59
N GLU A 321 25.06 -27.42 11.38
CA GLU A 321 24.29 -28.47 12.08
C GLU A 321 24.37 -28.37 13.61
N GLU A 322 25.34 -27.62 14.13
CA GLU A 322 25.60 -27.45 15.56
C GLU A 322 24.67 -26.45 16.25
N ASP A 323 23.95 -25.57 15.53
CA ASP A 323 23.07 -24.57 16.16
C ASP A 323 21.59 -24.69 15.71
N PRO A 324 20.71 -25.34 16.51
CA PRO A 324 19.29 -25.54 16.16
C PRO A 324 18.52 -24.22 16.02
N VAL A 325 18.98 -23.16 16.70
CA VAL A 325 18.47 -21.78 16.61
C VAL A 325 18.49 -21.26 15.18
N ILE A 326 19.66 -21.28 14.56
CA ILE A 326 19.91 -20.61 13.28
C ILE A 326 19.17 -21.35 12.17
N LYS A 327 19.07 -22.67 12.28
CA LYS A 327 18.29 -23.51 11.37
C LYS A 327 16.79 -23.15 11.41
N MET A 328 16.21 -22.95 12.59
CA MET A 328 14.80 -22.57 12.73
C MET A 328 14.51 -21.20 12.08
N ILE A 329 15.31 -20.18 12.41
CA ILE A 329 15.12 -18.81 11.90
C ILE A 329 15.29 -18.77 10.36
N THR A 330 16.36 -19.37 9.84
CA THR A 330 16.66 -19.35 8.40
C THR A 330 15.64 -20.14 7.57
N GLY A 331 14.99 -21.14 8.17
CA GLY A 331 13.88 -21.89 7.58
C GLY A 331 12.57 -21.09 7.49
N ASP A 332 12.27 -20.27 8.50
CA ASP A 332 11.00 -19.55 8.61
C ASP A 332 10.97 -18.19 7.87
N ILE A 333 12.13 -17.53 7.74
CA ILE A 333 12.23 -16.21 7.10
C ILE A 333 11.65 -16.17 5.67
N PRO A 334 11.92 -17.15 4.77
CA PRO A 334 11.31 -17.16 3.43
C PRO A 334 9.79 -17.07 3.49
N SER A 335 9.16 -17.87 4.34
CA SER A 335 7.70 -17.92 4.51
C SER A 335 7.17 -16.55 4.97
N GLY A 336 7.78 -15.96 6.01
CA GLY A 336 7.38 -14.63 6.51
C GLY A 336 7.53 -13.51 5.45
N VAL A 337 8.60 -13.57 4.67
CA VAL A 337 8.86 -12.61 3.59
C VAL A 337 7.86 -12.77 2.45
N VAL A 338 7.52 -14.00 2.05
CA VAL A 338 6.49 -14.26 1.02
C VAL A 338 5.15 -13.66 1.43
N ILE A 339 4.72 -13.87 2.68
CA ILE A 339 3.45 -13.32 3.20
C ILE A 339 3.46 -11.79 3.10
N THR A 340 4.55 -11.16 3.54
CA THR A 340 4.71 -9.70 3.52
C THR A 340 4.65 -9.16 2.10
N VAL A 341 5.33 -9.83 1.15
CA VAL A 341 5.34 -9.45 -0.27
C VAL A 341 3.94 -9.58 -0.89
N VAL A 342 3.23 -10.69 -0.63
CA VAL A 342 1.87 -10.92 -1.13
C VAL A 342 0.90 -9.87 -0.59
N PHE A 343 0.95 -9.58 0.71
CA PHE A 343 0.06 -8.59 1.32
C PHE A 343 0.32 -7.20 0.75
N ALA A 344 1.58 -6.81 0.67
CA ALA A 344 1.91 -5.50 0.15
C ALA A 344 1.63 -5.39 -1.36
N ALA A 345 1.76 -6.47 -2.14
CA ALA A 345 1.32 -6.51 -3.53
C ALA A 345 -0.20 -6.28 -3.65
N VAL A 346 -1.02 -6.97 -2.85
CA VAL A 346 -2.49 -6.78 -2.82
C VAL A 346 -2.86 -5.34 -2.44
N LEU A 347 -2.21 -4.76 -1.42
CA LEU A 347 -2.41 -3.35 -1.03
C LEU A 347 -2.04 -2.40 -2.16
N MET A 348 -0.90 -2.62 -2.79
CA MET A 348 -0.38 -1.75 -3.82
C MET A 348 -1.26 -1.77 -5.08
N VAL A 349 -1.71 -2.96 -5.50
CA VAL A 349 -2.64 -3.11 -6.62
C VAL A 349 -3.97 -2.42 -6.30
N SER A 350 -4.53 -2.63 -5.10
CA SER A 350 -5.78 -2.01 -4.66
C SER A 350 -5.67 -0.48 -4.59
N SER A 351 -4.58 0.04 -4.03
CA SER A 351 -4.29 1.48 -3.93
C SER A 351 -4.09 2.12 -5.30
N THR A 352 -3.37 1.43 -6.19
CA THR A 352 -3.16 1.90 -7.57
C THR A 352 -4.49 1.95 -8.32
N LEU A 353 -5.30 0.89 -8.24
CA LEU A 353 -6.62 0.84 -8.86
C LEU A 353 -7.52 1.98 -8.37
N LEU A 354 -7.59 2.18 -7.05
CA LEU A 354 -8.35 3.27 -6.43
C LEU A 354 -7.89 4.65 -6.90
N THR A 355 -6.58 4.89 -6.90
CA THR A 355 -6.01 6.14 -7.42
C THR A 355 -6.36 6.36 -8.89
N GLN A 356 -6.25 5.32 -9.74
CA GLN A 356 -6.51 5.46 -11.16
C GLN A 356 -7.99 5.69 -11.46
N VAL A 357 -8.89 4.94 -10.84
CA VAL A 357 -10.34 5.12 -10.99
C VAL A 357 -10.76 6.51 -10.53
N LEU A 358 -10.27 6.97 -9.38
CA LEU A 358 -10.56 8.31 -8.88
C LEU A 358 -10.08 9.39 -9.86
N SER A 359 -8.88 9.21 -10.44
CA SER A 359 -8.36 10.15 -11.45
C SER A 359 -9.22 10.24 -12.70
N VAL A 360 -9.83 9.13 -13.14
CA VAL A 360 -10.76 9.10 -14.28
C VAL A 360 -12.03 9.87 -13.97
N VAL A 361 -12.57 9.71 -12.75
CA VAL A 361 -13.79 10.40 -12.32
C VAL A 361 -13.55 11.90 -12.12
N GLU A 362 -12.46 12.28 -11.45
CA GLU A 362 -12.10 13.68 -11.20
C GLU A 362 -11.78 14.43 -12.51
N GLN A 363 -11.12 13.77 -13.48
CA GLN A 363 -10.69 14.40 -14.74
C GLN A 363 -11.71 14.23 -15.88
N LYS A 364 -12.95 13.82 -15.59
CA LYS A 364 -13.96 13.54 -16.62
C LYS A 364 -14.17 14.70 -17.61
N GLN A 365 -14.30 15.93 -17.10
CA GLN A 365 -14.50 17.12 -17.92
C GLN A 365 -13.28 17.44 -18.78
N LEU A 366 -12.08 17.38 -18.19
CA LEU A 366 -10.83 17.61 -18.90
C LEU A 366 -10.62 16.58 -20.03
N THR A 367 -10.91 15.32 -19.77
CA THR A 367 -10.81 14.24 -20.76
C THR A 367 -11.80 14.47 -21.92
N LYS A 368 -13.01 14.95 -21.61
CA LYS A 368 -14.02 15.32 -22.62
C LYS A 368 -13.54 16.48 -23.50
N SER A 369 -12.98 17.54 -22.91
CA SER A 369 -12.44 18.67 -23.66
C SER A 369 -11.29 18.25 -24.58
N PHE A 370 -10.38 17.39 -24.12
CA PHE A 370 -9.30 16.87 -24.97
C PHE A 370 -9.79 15.96 -26.08
N TYR A 371 -10.83 15.17 -25.82
CA TYR A 371 -11.48 14.36 -26.85
C TYR A 371 -12.04 15.24 -27.97
N PHE A 372 -12.71 16.36 -27.64
CA PHE A 372 -13.21 17.30 -28.65
C PHE A 372 -12.11 18.05 -29.42
N ILE A 373 -10.92 18.19 -28.84
CA ILE A 373 -9.73 18.74 -29.51
C ILE A 373 -9.09 17.70 -30.46
N GLY A 374 -9.59 16.46 -30.47
CA GLY A 374 -9.12 15.38 -31.34
C GLY A 374 -8.06 14.46 -30.70
N ALA A 375 -7.82 14.57 -29.39
CA ALA A 375 -6.92 13.65 -28.70
C ALA A 375 -7.61 12.29 -28.47
N PRO A 376 -7.02 11.17 -28.94
CA PRO A 376 -7.65 9.86 -28.79
C PRO A 376 -7.67 9.42 -27.32
N ALA A 377 -8.74 8.78 -26.87
CA ALA A 377 -8.88 8.31 -25.49
C ALA A 377 -7.70 7.38 -25.05
N ALA A 378 -7.19 6.59 -26.00
CA ALA A 378 -6.02 5.74 -25.81
C ALA A 378 -4.74 6.51 -25.43
N PHE A 379 -4.61 7.78 -25.83
CA PHE A 379 -3.46 8.62 -25.46
C PHE A 379 -3.39 8.80 -23.94
N HIS A 380 -4.51 9.07 -23.27
CA HIS A 380 -4.56 9.24 -21.83
C HIS A 380 -4.21 7.96 -21.07
N THR A 381 -4.58 6.79 -21.61
CA THR A 381 -4.22 5.49 -21.03
C THR A 381 -2.73 5.21 -21.21
N LYS A 382 -2.16 5.48 -22.39
CA LYS A 382 -0.71 5.35 -22.64
C LYS A 382 0.12 6.26 -21.73
N VAL A 383 -0.33 7.50 -21.53
CA VAL A 383 0.30 8.43 -20.58
C VAL A 383 0.21 7.90 -19.15
N ALA A 384 -0.96 7.42 -18.70
CA ALA A 384 -1.14 6.89 -17.36
C ALA A 384 -0.25 5.67 -17.07
N VAL A 385 -0.15 4.72 -18.01
CA VAL A 385 0.72 3.54 -17.89
C VAL A 385 2.18 3.95 -17.73
N ARG A 386 2.65 4.96 -18.48
CA ARG A 386 4.03 5.45 -18.36
C ARG A 386 4.25 6.29 -17.08
N GLU A 387 3.27 7.09 -16.69
CA GLU A 387 3.32 7.94 -15.49
C GLU A 387 3.40 7.10 -14.20
N VAL A 388 2.79 5.91 -14.19
CA VAL A 388 2.69 5.04 -13.02
C VAL A 388 3.66 3.87 -13.11
N GLY A 389 3.71 3.19 -14.25
CA GLY A 389 4.48 1.97 -14.46
C GLY A 389 5.99 2.21 -14.47
N MET A 390 6.48 3.29 -15.09
CA MET A 390 7.93 3.57 -15.12
C MET A 390 8.49 3.85 -13.71
N PRO A 391 7.89 4.72 -12.87
CA PRO A 391 8.37 4.87 -11.49
C PRO A 391 8.27 3.58 -10.68
N MET A 392 7.22 2.77 -10.86
CA MET A 392 7.10 1.47 -10.18
C MET A 392 8.22 0.52 -10.57
N LEU A 393 8.54 0.40 -11.87
CA LEU A 393 9.63 -0.44 -12.35
C LEU A 393 10.98 0.00 -11.79
N VAL A 394 11.26 1.31 -11.84
CA VAL A 394 12.49 1.88 -11.28
C VAL A 394 12.60 1.55 -9.80
N VAL A 395 11.54 1.76 -9.04
CA VAL A 395 11.55 1.56 -7.60
C VAL A 395 11.60 0.08 -7.21
N ALA A 396 10.98 -0.80 -7.99
CA ALA A 396 11.12 -2.25 -7.82
C ALA A 396 12.57 -2.69 -8.03
N LEU A 397 13.21 -2.26 -9.13
CA LEU A 397 14.61 -2.59 -9.42
C LEU A 397 15.56 -2.03 -8.36
N LEU A 398 15.34 -0.78 -7.93
CA LEU A 398 16.14 -0.18 -6.87
C LEU A 398 15.94 -0.86 -5.52
N GLY A 399 14.70 -1.20 -5.15
CA GLY A 399 14.42 -1.91 -3.91
C GLY A 399 15.08 -3.28 -3.90
N PHE A 400 14.89 -4.03 -4.99
CA PHE A 400 15.47 -5.36 -5.16
C PHE A 400 17.00 -5.33 -5.19
N GLY A 401 17.59 -4.38 -5.93
CA GLY A 401 19.04 -4.21 -6.02
C GLY A 401 19.65 -3.80 -4.68
N MET A 402 19.03 -2.86 -3.95
CA MET A 402 19.53 -2.42 -2.64
C MET A 402 19.35 -3.49 -1.56
N GLY A 403 18.27 -4.26 -1.58
CA GLY A 403 18.10 -5.37 -0.62
C GLY A 403 19.04 -6.52 -0.92
N SER A 404 19.29 -6.82 -2.21
CA SER A 404 20.31 -7.79 -2.60
C SER A 404 21.71 -7.33 -2.24
N LEU A 405 22.05 -6.07 -2.49
CA LEU A 405 23.32 -5.48 -2.07
C LEU A 405 23.45 -5.59 -0.56
N MET A 406 22.41 -5.25 0.21
CA MET A 406 22.50 -5.39 1.66
C MET A 406 22.73 -6.84 2.09
N GLY A 407 22.02 -7.78 1.48
CA GLY A 407 22.20 -9.20 1.72
C GLY A 407 23.64 -9.68 1.49
N THR A 408 24.28 -9.26 0.38
CA THR A 408 25.66 -9.67 0.04
C THR A 408 26.72 -9.25 1.05
N VAL A 409 26.52 -8.18 1.81
CA VAL A 409 27.51 -7.73 2.80
C VAL A 409 27.22 -8.21 4.20
N MET A 410 25.94 -8.48 4.52
CA MET A 410 25.60 -9.08 5.80
C MET A 410 25.90 -10.58 5.82
N VAL A 411 25.81 -11.27 4.67
CA VAL A 411 26.04 -12.71 4.56
C VAL A 411 27.41 -12.96 3.92
N LEU A 412 28.41 -13.27 4.76
CA LEU A 412 29.79 -13.52 4.34
C LEU A 412 29.97 -14.84 3.56
N VAL A 413 29.15 -15.86 3.83
CA VAL A 413 29.24 -17.17 3.17
C VAL A 413 28.17 -17.30 2.09
N HIS A 414 28.60 -17.37 0.84
CA HIS A 414 27.71 -17.35 -0.32
C HIS A 414 27.29 -18.77 -0.72
N VAL A 415 26.08 -19.18 -0.31
CA VAL A 415 25.39 -20.36 -0.86
C VAL A 415 24.63 -19.95 -2.11
N ASN A 416 24.21 -20.94 -2.92
CA ASN A 416 23.35 -20.69 -4.09
C ASN A 416 22.01 -20.07 -3.69
N VAL A 417 21.90 -18.74 -3.81
CA VAL A 417 20.70 -17.94 -3.54
C VAL A 417 19.70 -17.91 -4.71
N MET A 418 20.06 -18.47 -5.87
CA MET A 418 19.35 -18.20 -7.12
C MET A 418 17.88 -18.62 -7.07
N ASP A 419 17.55 -19.78 -6.50
CA ASP A 419 16.17 -20.27 -6.45
C ASP A 419 15.25 -19.33 -5.66
N LYS A 420 15.72 -18.90 -4.48
CA LYS A 420 14.98 -17.95 -3.63
C LYS A 420 14.92 -16.56 -4.29
N LEU A 421 16.00 -16.11 -4.92
CA LEU A 421 16.08 -14.81 -5.60
C LEU A 421 15.13 -14.74 -6.79
N VAL A 422 15.00 -15.84 -7.55
CA VAL A 422 14.04 -15.98 -8.65
C VAL A 422 12.60 -15.97 -8.12
N LEU A 423 12.31 -16.69 -7.03
CA LEU A 423 10.97 -16.70 -6.42
C LEU A 423 10.53 -15.29 -5.99
N PHE A 424 11.35 -14.58 -5.23
CA PHE A 424 11.02 -13.23 -4.77
C PHE A 424 11.00 -12.22 -5.91
N GLY A 425 11.92 -12.34 -6.87
CA GLY A 425 11.90 -11.55 -8.10
C GLY A 425 10.58 -11.74 -8.88
N ALA A 426 10.12 -12.99 -9.02
CA ALA A 426 8.85 -13.30 -9.68
C ALA A 426 7.66 -12.68 -8.95
N LEU A 427 7.61 -12.74 -7.61
CA LEU A 427 6.53 -12.10 -6.83
C LEU A 427 6.47 -10.58 -7.03
N VAL A 428 7.64 -9.91 -7.05
CA VAL A 428 7.72 -8.47 -7.31
C VAL A 428 7.27 -8.14 -8.73
N VAL A 429 7.65 -8.97 -9.72
CA VAL A 429 7.20 -8.83 -11.11
C VAL A 429 5.69 -9.02 -11.23
N VAL A 430 5.11 -10.01 -10.55
CA VAL A 430 3.65 -10.24 -10.50
C VAL A 430 2.93 -9.03 -9.89
N ALA A 431 3.45 -8.46 -8.80
CA ALA A 431 2.89 -7.26 -8.18
C ALA A 431 2.93 -6.06 -9.14
N LEU A 432 4.04 -5.88 -9.87
CA LEU A 432 4.19 -4.84 -10.87
C LEU A 432 3.22 -5.02 -12.05
N ILE A 433 3.10 -6.24 -12.56
CA ILE A 433 2.15 -6.59 -13.62
C ILE A 433 0.72 -6.30 -13.14
N GLY A 434 0.36 -6.69 -11.92
CA GLY A 434 -0.94 -6.40 -11.32
C GLY A 434 -1.24 -4.89 -11.28
N CYS A 435 -0.26 -4.06 -10.93
CA CYS A 435 -0.41 -2.61 -10.93
C CYS A 435 -0.56 -2.03 -12.33
N VAL A 436 0.22 -2.49 -13.31
CA VAL A 436 0.11 -2.06 -14.70
C VAL A 436 -1.23 -2.49 -15.31
N LEU A 437 -1.70 -3.71 -15.03
CA LEU A 437 -3.01 -4.20 -15.43
C LEU A 437 -4.14 -3.39 -14.78
N ALA A 438 -4.01 -3.01 -13.51
CA ALA A 438 -4.96 -2.11 -12.85
C ALA A 438 -5.06 -0.76 -13.58
N VAL A 439 -3.92 -0.19 -14.01
CA VAL A 439 -3.89 1.05 -14.80
C VAL A 439 -4.52 0.85 -16.18
N LEU A 440 -4.18 -0.23 -16.89
CA LEU A 440 -4.76 -0.56 -18.20
C LEU A 440 -6.27 -0.77 -18.14
N GLY A 441 -6.77 -1.45 -17.10
CA GLY A 441 -8.19 -1.68 -16.85
C GLY A 441 -8.99 -0.38 -16.74
N THR A 442 -8.38 0.69 -16.22
CA THR A 442 -9.03 2.01 -16.15
C THR A 442 -9.18 2.69 -17.50
N GLY A 443 -8.44 2.26 -18.53
CA GLY A 443 -8.62 2.73 -19.90
C GLY A 443 -10.02 2.43 -20.43
N ARG A 444 -10.51 1.19 -20.22
CA ARG A 444 -11.88 0.79 -20.57
C ARG A 444 -12.94 1.56 -19.78
N LEU A 445 -12.66 1.86 -18.51
CA LEU A 445 -13.55 2.70 -17.71
C LEU A 445 -13.62 4.13 -18.26
N ARG A 446 -12.48 4.70 -18.69
CA ARG A 446 -12.40 6.03 -19.30
C ARG A 446 -13.20 6.11 -20.59
N GLU A 447 -13.12 5.08 -21.44
CA GLU A 447 -13.94 4.97 -22.66
C GLU A 447 -15.44 4.92 -22.32
N LYS A 448 -15.85 4.08 -21.37
CA LYS A 448 -17.25 4.01 -20.92
C LYS A 448 -17.77 5.34 -20.37
N VAL A 449 -16.95 6.05 -19.59
CA VAL A 449 -17.30 7.37 -19.04
C VAL A 449 -17.43 8.40 -20.16
N LEU A 450 -16.56 8.37 -21.17
CA LEU A 450 -16.66 9.25 -22.35
C LEU A 450 -17.91 8.96 -23.18
N LEU A 451 -18.21 7.69 -23.46
CA LEU A 451 -19.41 7.27 -24.21
C LEU A 451 -20.69 7.69 -23.48
N GLY A 452 -20.74 7.56 -22.15
CA GLY A 452 -21.89 8.00 -21.35
C GLY A 452 -22.05 9.53 -21.26
N MET A 453 -21.02 10.31 -21.64
CA MET A 453 -21.06 11.78 -21.66
C MET A 453 -21.24 12.36 -23.07
N GLY A 454 -21.15 11.54 -24.11
CA GLY A 454 -21.50 11.90 -25.47
C GLY A 454 -23.00 12.08 -25.58
N ARG A 455 -23.46 13.19 -26.17
CA ARG A 455 -24.86 13.31 -26.58
C ARG A 455 -25.10 12.19 -27.59
N ALA A 456 -25.95 11.23 -27.25
CA ALA A 456 -26.41 10.19 -28.17
C ALA A 456 -27.33 10.73 -29.29
N LYS A 457 -27.33 12.04 -29.55
CA LYS A 457 -28.22 12.76 -30.47
C LYS A 457 -27.60 14.07 -31.00
N ASP A 458 -26.31 14.09 -31.30
CA ASP A 458 -25.74 15.10 -32.21
C ASP A 458 -25.19 14.38 -33.46
#